data_AF-A0A1Q3HY03-F1
#
_entry.id   AF-A0A1Q3HY03-F1
#
_cell.length_a   1.000
_cell.length_b   1.000
_cell.length_c   1.000
_cell.angle_alpha   90.00
_cell.angle_beta   90.00
_cell.angle_gamma   90.00
#
_symmetry.space_group_name_H-M   'P 1'
#
loop_
_entity.id
_entity.type
_entity.pdbx_description
1 polymer ?
#
loop_
_entity_poly.entity_id
_entity_poly.type
_entity_poly.pdbx_seq_one_letter_code
_entity_poly.pdbx_strand_id
1 'polypeptide(L)'
;MNRTWNHSEPYAISYDDARFIGVMRDGYPIYGRKDADGSAPTLDSAGGHTGVTADSPTTPVYHYHVHEQTSTSSGTLGQKQWFITTGTYRGAPGGCTGCN
;
A
#
# COMPACT_ATOMS: atom_id res chain seq x y z
N MET A 1 -16.49 -15.75 9.40
CA MET A 1 -15.43 -14.89 9.95
C MET A 1 -14.39 -14.71 8.86
N ASN A 2 -14.30 -13.53 8.23
CA ASN A 2 -13.32 -13.30 7.17
C ASN A 2 -12.00 -12.86 7.83
N ARG A 3 -10.99 -13.72 7.81
CA ARG A 3 -9.69 -13.46 8.43
C ARG A 3 -8.77 -12.86 7.36
N THR A 4 -8.60 -11.55 7.38
CA THR A 4 -7.57 -10.88 6.58
C THR A 4 -6.23 -11.01 7.31
N TRP A 5 -5.21 -11.49 6.60
CA TRP A 5 -3.84 -11.54 7.10
C TRP A 5 -3.10 -10.33 6.55
N ASN A 6 -2.52 -9.52 7.43
CA ASN A 6 -1.72 -8.37 7.06
C ASN A 6 -0.28 -8.55 7.56
N HIS A 7 0.68 -8.03 6.77
CA HIS A 7 2.11 -8.13 7.09
C HIS A 7 2.53 -6.99 8.01
N SER A 8 3.01 -7.38 9.19
CA SER A 8 3.37 -6.61 10.38
C SER A 8 4.86 -6.46 10.71
N GLU A 9 5.67 -5.54 10.15
CA GLU A 9 7.12 -5.52 10.41
C GLU A 9 7.54 -4.65 11.62
N PRO A 10 8.59 -5.05 12.39
CA PRO A 10 9.11 -4.25 13.51
C PRO A 10 9.93 -3.02 13.09
N TYR A 11 10.42 -2.97 11.84
CA TYR A 11 11.06 -1.81 11.23
C TYR A 11 10.20 -1.32 10.07
N ALA A 12 10.10 0.00 9.87
CA ALA A 12 9.16 0.54 8.91
C ALA A 12 9.67 0.30 7.47
N ILE A 13 8.83 -0.26 6.60
CA ILE A 13 9.15 -0.46 5.19
C ILE A 13 9.28 0.87 4.40
N SER A 14 8.83 1.98 4.98
CA SER A 14 9.00 3.34 4.45
C SER A 14 9.18 4.35 5.59
N TYR A 15 9.99 5.38 5.34
CA TYR A 15 10.37 6.43 6.27
C TYR A 15 9.82 7.79 5.85
N ASP A 16 8.49 7.90 5.71
CA ASP A 16 7.82 9.14 5.31
C ASP A 16 8.38 9.71 4.00
N ASP A 17 8.54 8.81 3.03
CA ASP A 17 9.19 9.01 1.73
C ASP A 17 8.29 8.57 0.57
N ALA A 18 8.77 8.80 -0.66
CA ALA A 18 8.11 8.42 -1.91
C ALA A 18 8.86 7.29 -2.64
N ARG A 19 9.59 6.45 -1.90
CA ARG A 19 10.46 5.43 -2.50
C ARG A 19 9.65 4.25 -3.01
N PHE A 20 10.09 3.65 -4.10
CA PHE A 20 9.55 2.39 -4.57
C PHE A 20 9.85 1.27 -3.55
N ILE A 21 8.82 0.48 -3.23
CA ILE A 21 8.89 -0.60 -2.25
C ILE A 21 8.76 -1.97 -2.92
N GLY A 22 7.85 -2.08 -3.89
CA GLY A 22 7.58 -3.35 -4.55
C GLY A 22 6.34 -3.28 -5.44
N VAL A 23 5.79 -4.44 -5.77
CA VAL A 23 4.60 -4.56 -6.63
C VAL A 23 3.56 -5.40 -5.90
N MET A 24 2.31 -4.92 -5.86
CA MET A 24 1.18 -5.70 -5.36
C MET A 24 0.88 -6.88 -6.28
N ARG A 25 0.16 -7.87 -5.74
CA ARG A 25 -0.18 -9.11 -6.46
C ARG A 25 -1.04 -8.90 -7.70
N ASP A 26 -1.71 -7.77 -7.84
CA ASP A 26 -2.46 -7.36 -9.02
C ASP A 26 -1.62 -6.61 -10.06
N GLY A 27 -0.32 -6.45 -9.82
CA GLY A 27 0.65 -5.92 -10.79
C GLY A 27 0.92 -4.42 -10.68
N TYR A 28 0.29 -3.70 -9.74
CA TYR A 28 0.55 -2.27 -9.56
C TYR A 28 1.69 -2.00 -8.57
N PRO A 29 2.51 -0.97 -8.80
CA PRO A 29 3.63 -0.63 -7.93
C PRO A 29 3.14 -0.07 -6.58
N ILE A 30 3.95 -0.26 -5.55
CA ILE A 30 3.78 0.24 -4.19
C ILE A 30 4.91 1.22 -3.91
N TYR A 31 4.55 2.41 -3.45
CA TYR A 31 5.46 3.44 -2.99
C TYR A 31 5.30 3.69 -1.49
N GLY A 32 6.23 4.47 -0.95
CA GLY A 32 6.20 4.97 0.43
C GLY A 32 4.98 5.84 0.74
N ARG A 33 5.02 6.51 1.89
CA ARG A 33 3.87 7.26 2.43
C ARG A 33 3.52 8.53 1.66
N LYS A 34 4.45 9.02 0.84
CA LYS A 34 4.31 10.27 0.07
C LYS A 34 4.26 10.01 -1.42
N ASP A 35 3.69 10.97 -2.12
CA ASP A 35 3.81 11.11 -3.56
C ASP A 35 5.22 11.56 -3.98
N ALA A 36 5.52 11.43 -5.27
CA ALA A 36 6.82 11.79 -5.84
C ALA A 36 7.23 13.25 -5.59
N ASP A 37 6.26 14.15 -5.35
CA ASP A 37 6.48 15.56 -5.00
C ASP A 37 6.68 15.79 -3.48
N GLY A 38 6.61 14.73 -2.67
CA GLY A 38 6.73 14.78 -1.22
C GLY A 38 5.44 15.14 -0.48
N SER A 39 4.31 15.28 -1.18
CA SER A 39 3.01 15.51 -0.57
C SER A 39 2.37 14.21 -0.05
N ALA A 40 1.37 14.34 0.82
CA ALA A 40 0.58 13.20 1.26
C ALA A 40 -0.50 12.88 0.22
N PRO A 41 -0.57 11.63 -0.29
CA PRO A 41 -1.52 11.25 -1.33
C PRO A 41 -2.95 11.19 -0.82
N THR A 42 -3.93 11.43 -1.69
CA THR A 42 -5.34 11.11 -1.43
C THR A 42 -5.66 9.74 -2.01
N LEU A 43 -5.86 8.75 -1.14
CA LEU A 43 -5.99 7.35 -1.52
C LEU A 43 -7.46 6.92 -1.71
N ASP A 44 -7.69 6.00 -2.65
CA ASP A 44 -8.96 5.31 -2.85
C ASP A 44 -9.16 4.17 -1.82
N SER A 45 -10.25 3.41 -1.96
CA SER A 45 -10.58 2.30 -1.04
C SER A 45 -9.56 1.15 -1.06
N ALA A 46 -8.75 1.02 -2.12
CA ALA A 46 -7.69 0.02 -2.24
C ALA A 46 -6.36 0.51 -1.65
N GLY A 47 -6.27 1.78 -1.24
CA GLY A 47 -5.06 2.38 -0.69
C GLY A 47 -4.10 2.90 -1.75
N GLY A 48 -4.60 3.20 -2.95
CA GLY A 48 -3.81 3.74 -4.07
C GLY A 48 -4.46 4.93 -4.76
N HIS A 49 -3.78 5.49 -5.75
CA HIS A 49 -4.30 6.59 -6.58
C HIS A 49 -3.56 6.65 -7.92
N THR A 50 -3.93 7.60 -8.79
CA THR A 50 -3.27 7.81 -10.09
C THR A 50 -2.52 9.13 -10.07
N GLY A 51 -1.21 9.05 -10.26
CA GLY A 51 -0.31 10.21 -10.26
C GLY A 51 1.02 9.86 -10.92
N VAL A 52 1.88 10.86 -11.11
CA VAL A 52 3.26 10.62 -11.55
C VAL A 52 4.07 10.03 -10.40
N THR A 53 5.06 9.21 -10.72
CA THR A 53 5.95 8.59 -9.73
C THR A 53 7.41 8.92 -10.03
N ALA A 54 8.32 8.57 -9.13
CA ALA A 54 9.76 8.68 -9.41
C ALA A 54 10.18 7.86 -10.66
N ASP A 55 9.51 6.73 -10.91
CA ASP A 55 9.77 5.84 -12.04
C ASP A 55 8.92 6.16 -13.28
N SER A 56 7.87 6.97 -13.13
CA SER A 56 7.03 7.48 -14.23
C SER A 56 6.77 8.99 -14.08
N PRO A 57 7.79 9.83 -14.32
CA PRO A 57 7.74 11.25 -13.94
C PRO A 57 6.86 12.12 -14.86
N THR A 58 6.52 11.62 -16.04
CA THR A 58 5.75 12.38 -17.06
C THR A 58 4.41 11.76 -17.40
N THR A 59 4.16 10.53 -16.95
CA THR A 59 2.95 9.78 -17.28
C THR A 59 2.30 9.29 -16.00
N PRO A 60 1.07 9.74 -15.68
CA PRO A 60 0.37 9.26 -14.50
C PRO A 60 0.08 7.76 -14.60
N VAL A 61 0.38 7.04 -13.53
CA VAL A 61 0.12 5.60 -13.39
C VAL A 61 -0.58 5.33 -12.06
N TYR A 62 -1.41 4.29 -12.03
CA TYR A 62 -2.01 3.86 -10.77
C TYR A 62 -0.94 3.19 -9.89
N HIS A 63 -0.87 3.58 -8.62
CA HIS A 63 0.08 3.04 -7.67
C HIS A 63 -0.46 3.11 -6.24
N TYR A 64 0.04 2.22 -5.38
CA TYR A 64 -0.35 2.11 -3.98
C TYR A 64 0.62 2.86 -3.07
N HIS A 65 0.14 3.26 -1.90
CA HIS A 65 0.98 3.81 -0.84
C HIS A 65 0.87 3.01 0.45
N VAL A 66 1.99 2.94 1.16
CA VAL A 66 1.99 2.58 2.57
C VAL A 66 1.18 3.63 3.34
N HIS A 67 0.12 3.19 4.02
CA HIS A 67 -0.79 4.10 4.72
C HIS A 67 -1.10 3.61 6.13
N GLU A 68 -1.39 4.56 7.01
CA GLU A 68 -1.73 4.27 8.39
C GLU A 68 -3.17 3.78 8.48
N GLN A 69 -3.39 2.64 9.13
CA GLN A 69 -4.71 2.14 9.46
C GLN A 69 -4.87 2.08 10.98
N THR A 70 -6.09 2.36 11.44
CA THR A 70 -6.45 2.27 12.85
C THR A 70 -7.25 0.98 13.08
N SER A 71 -6.81 0.17 14.04
CA SER A 71 -7.52 -1.05 14.40
C SER A 71 -8.87 -0.73 15.06
N THR A 72 -9.90 -1.45 14.63
CA THR A 72 -11.26 -1.40 15.18
C THR A 72 -11.61 -2.63 16.03
N SER A 73 -10.65 -3.55 16.22
CA SER A 73 -10.86 -4.79 16.97
C SER A 73 -10.76 -4.56 18.47
N SER A 74 -11.63 -5.20 19.28
CA SER A 74 -11.76 -4.95 20.72
C SER A 74 -10.48 -5.13 21.56
N GLY A 75 -9.50 -5.90 21.09
CA GLY A 75 -8.20 -6.07 21.76
C GLY A 75 -7.09 -5.10 21.33
N THR A 76 -7.27 -4.42 20.20
CA THR A 76 -6.27 -3.48 19.64
C THR A 76 -6.92 -2.15 19.22
N LEU A 77 -8.12 -1.86 19.74
CA LEU A 77 -8.93 -0.71 19.33
C LEU A 77 -8.15 0.59 19.48
N GLY A 78 -8.07 1.37 18.41
CA GLY A 78 -7.37 2.65 18.37
C GLY A 78 -5.86 2.54 18.14
N GLN A 79 -5.27 1.35 18.14
CA GLN A 79 -3.87 1.17 17.74
C GLN A 79 -3.71 1.46 16.26
N LYS A 80 -2.59 2.09 15.92
CA LYS A 80 -2.28 2.51 14.54
C LYS A 80 -1.04 1.80 14.03
N GLN A 81 -1.09 1.38 12.78
CA GLN A 81 0.02 0.72 12.13
C GLN A 81 0.01 1.00 10.62
N TRP A 82 1.20 0.91 10.01
CA TRP A 82 1.39 1.16 8.59
C TRP A 82 1.20 -0.14 7.81
N PHE A 83 0.29 -0.10 6.83
CA PHE A 83 -0.03 -1.24 5.99
C PHE A 83 0.14 -0.89 4.52
N ILE A 84 0.51 -1.91 3.74
CA ILE A 84 0.66 -1.83 2.29
C ILE A 84 -0.68 -2.04 1.58
N THR A 85 -1.68 -2.61 2.26
CA THR A 85 -2.96 -3.00 1.67
C THR A 85 -4.12 -2.74 2.63
N THR A 86 -5.29 -2.39 2.06
CA THR A 86 -6.58 -2.35 2.76
C THR A 86 -7.28 -3.71 2.79
N GLY A 87 -6.67 -4.74 2.19
CA GLY A 87 -7.31 -6.04 1.95
C GLY A 87 -8.10 -6.09 0.64
N THR A 88 -8.05 -5.03 -0.17
CA THR A 88 -8.63 -4.99 -1.52
C THR A 88 -7.56 -4.65 -2.55
N TYR A 89 -7.76 -5.13 -3.78
CA TYR A 89 -6.92 -4.84 -4.94
C TYR A 89 -7.70 -3.97 -5.92
N ARG A 90 -7.00 -3.09 -6.62
CA ARG A 90 -7.49 -2.35 -7.78
C ARG A 90 -7.76 -3.28 -8.95
N GLY A 91 -6.81 -4.19 -9.21
CA GLY A 91 -6.90 -5.18 -10.28
C GLY A 91 -7.31 -6.55 -9.78
N ALA A 92 -7.34 -7.52 -10.70
CA ALA A 92 -7.45 -8.92 -10.36
C ALA A 92 -6.07 -9.41 -9.89
N PRO A 93 -5.92 -9.93 -8.66
CA PRO A 93 -4.64 -10.44 -8.21
C PRO A 93 -4.27 -11.68 -9.02
N GLY A 94 -3.04 -11.72 -9.55
CA GLY A 94 -2.57 -12.82 -10.39
C GLY A 94 -2.64 -14.17 -9.69
N GLY A 95 -2.80 -15.26 -10.43
CA GLY A 95 -2.76 -16.62 -9.86
C GLY A 95 -1.39 -16.91 -9.25
N CYS A 96 -1.36 -17.63 -8.12
CA CYS A 96 -0.11 -18.19 -7.57
C CYS A 96 -0.19 -19.70 -7.73
N THR A 97 0.62 -20.25 -8.64
CA THR A 97 0.84 -21.69 -8.75
C THR A 97 2.31 -21.94 -8.42
N GLY A 98 2.59 -22.43 -7.21
CA GLY A 98 3.96 -22.62 -6.72
C GLY A 98 4.58 -21.36 -6.13
N CYS A 99 4.17 -20.99 -4.92
CA CYS A 99 5.08 -20.28 -4.03
C CYS A 99 6.01 -21.34 -3.45
N ASN A 100 7.30 -21.33 -3.83
CA ASN A 100 8.32 -22.17 -3.22
C ASN A 100 8.82 -21.53 -1.92
#